data_AF-A0A7S0C4E0-F1
#
_entry.id   AF-A0A7S0C4E0-F1
#
_cell.length_a   1.000
_cell.length_b   1.000
_cell.length_c   1.000
_cell.angle_alpha   90.00
_cell.angle_beta   90.00
_cell.angle_gamma   90.00
#
_symmetry.space_group_name_H-M   'P 1'
#
loop_
_entity.id
_entity.type
_entity.pdbx_description
1 polymer ?
#
loop_
_entity_poly.entity_id
_entity_poly.type
_entity_poly.pdbx_seq_one_letter_code
_entity_poly.pdbx_strand_id
1 'polypeptide(L)'
;TGTFDESIILLSFQLESLKLANNNISGTFGGNSFFSLRKLKHIDISRNNFNKSANILAFPAAHHLNFSHNNFDSIKLFRKFSPASEGLRVVDLSNNQIKQDISQIFSAIPLSLVELSLADNKITGNLPETLPTLGSMWRLAIENNNMNG
;
A
#
# COMPACT_ATOMS: atom_id res chain seq x y z
N THR A 1 3.04 17.97 -12.04
CA THR A 1 1.56 17.88 -12.04
C THR A 1 1.15 17.05 -13.24
N GLY A 2 -0.03 16.42 -13.24
CA GLY A 2 -0.51 15.59 -14.36
C GLY A 2 -0.59 14.10 -14.03
N THR A 3 -0.93 13.28 -15.01
CA THR A 3 -1.07 11.83 -14.83
C THR A 3 0.29 11.16 -14.73
N PHE A 4 0.46 10.23 -13.79
CA PHE A 4 1.69 9.44 -13.70
C PHE A 4 1.82 8.47 -14.88
N ASP A 5 2.89 8.60 -15.65
CA ASP A 5 3.27 7.62 -16.67
C ASP A 5 4.23 6.60 -16.07
N GLU A 6 3.75 5.38 -15.85
CA GLU A 6 4.57 4.29 -15.31
C GLU A 6 5.70 3.86 -16.27
N SER A 7 5.68 4.22 -17.56
CA SER A 7 6.77 3.86 -18.48
C SER A 7 8.12 4.45 -18.04
N ILE A 8 8.11 5.59 -17.33
CA ILE A 8 9.31 6.27 -16.88
C ILE A 8 10.14 5.43 -15.90
N ILE A 9 9.50 4.51 -15.16
CA ILE A 9 10.19 3.66 -14.19
C ILE A 9 10.99 2.54 -14.87
N LEU A 10 10.65 2.18 -16.11
CA LEU A 10 11.39 1.19 -16.90
C LEU A 10 12.74 1.72 -17.39
N LEU A 11 12.97 3.04 -17.29
CA LEU A 11 14.24 3.66 -17.64
C LEU A 11 15.33 3.40 -16.59
N SER A 12 14.99 2.88 -15.40
CA SER A 12 15.96 2.60 -14.35
C SER A 12 15.60 1.36 -13.52
N PHE A 13 16.02 0.18 -14.01
CA PHE A 13 15.95 -1.08 -13.25
C PHE A 13 16.85 -1.09 -11.99
N GLN A 14 17.70 -0.08 -11.83
CA GLN A 14 18.59 0.09 -10.67
C GLN A 14 17.97 0.97 -9.57
N LEU A 15 16.76 1.50 -9.78
CA LEU A 15 16.14 2.41 -8.83
C LEU A 15 15.89 1.72 -7.48
N GLU A 16 16.44 2.31 -6.40
CA GLU A 16 16.25 1.82 -5.04
C GLU A 16 15.20 2.60 -4.25
N SER A 17 14.99 3.87 -4.60
CA SER A 17 14.02 4.75 -3.96
C SER A 17 13.31 5.61 -4.98
N LEU A 18 11.98 5.68 -4.86
CA LEU A 18 11.11 6.55 -5.64
C LEU A 18 10.43 7.52 -4.68
N LYS A 19 10.72 8.82 -4.83
CA LYS A 19 10.15 9.89 -4.00
C LYS A 19 9.40 10.88 -4.87
N LEU A 20 8.08 10.85 -4.79
CA LEU A 20 7.14 11.69 -5.54
C LEU A 20 6.19 12.46 -4.62
N ALA A 21 6.47 12.48 -3.31
CA ALA A 21 5.61 13.09 -2.32
C ALA A 21 5.35 14.59 -2.59
N ASN A 22 4.21 15.09 -2.12
CA ASN A 22 3.82 16.51 -2.20
C ASN A 22 3.76 17.05 -3.63
N ASN A 23 3.02 16.35 -4.49
CA ASN A 23 2.78 16.81 -5.86
C ASN A 23 1.28 16.75 -6.17
N ASN A 24 0.90 17.29 -7.34
CA ASN A 24 -0.45 17.13 -7.88
C ASN A 24 -0.46 16.04 -8.96
N ILE A 25 0.15 14.88 -8.70
CA ILE A 25 0.16 13.75 -9.62
C ILE A 25 -1.14 12.97 -9.45
N SER A 26 -1.77 12.58 -10.55
CA SER A 26 -3.03 11.82 -10.56
C SER A 26 -2.91 10.53 -11.37
N GLY A 27 -3.98 9.73 -11.34
CA GLY A 27 -4.06 8.45 -12.05
C GLY A 27 -3.92 7.26 -11.11
N THR A 28 -3.62 6.10 -11.70
CA THR A 28 -3.39 4.85 -10.95
C THR A 28 -1.90 4.65 -10.69
N PHE A 29 -1.56 3.86 -9.66
CA PHE A 29 -0.18 3.54 -9.33
C PHE A 29 -0.04 2.05 -8.97
N GLY A 30 1.05 1.43 -9.40
CA GLY A 30 1.36 0.03 -9.08
C GLY A 30 0.86 -0.95 -10.15
N GLY A 31 0.95 -0.57 -11.42
CA GLY A 31 0.78 -1.47 -12.55
C GLY A 31 1.95 -2.46 -12.70
N ASN A 32 1.87 -3.29 -13.74
CA ASN A 32 2.76 -4.45 -13.92
C ASN A 32 4.22 -4.06 -14.16
N SER A 33 4.50 -2.84 -14.61
CA SER A 33 5.86 -2.34 -14.87
C SER A 33 6.74 -2.39 -13.62
N PHE A 34 6.16 -2.13 -12.44
CA PHE A 34 6.86 -2.17 -11.15
C PHE A 34 7.33 -3.57 -10.77
N PHE A 35 6.69 -4.61 -11.30
CA PHE A 35 7.08 -5.98 -11.05
C PHE A 35 8.51 -6.24 -11.52
N SER A 36 9.07 -5.46 -12.45
CA SER A 36 10.46 -5.61 -12.93
C SER A 36 11.51 -5.02 -11.97
N LEU A 37 11.12 -4.10 -11.07
CA LEU A 37 12.05 -3.34 -10.24
C LEU A 37 12.49 -4.13 -9.00
N ARG A 38 13.50 -4.98 -9.18
CA ARG A 38 14.06 -5.85 -8.12
C ARG A 38 14.90 -5.12 -7.07
N LYS A 39 15.15 -3.82 -7.25
CA LYS A 39 15.93 -3.02 -6.30
C LYS A 39 15.13 -1.95 -5.58
N LEU A 40 13.89 -1.69 -6.01
CA LEU A 40 13.07 -0.61 -5.46
C LEU A 40 12.55 -0.99 -4.06
N LYS A 41 13.16 -0.38 -3.04
CA LYS A 41 12.92 -0.68 -1.62
C LYS A 41 12.01 0.34 -0.94
N HIS A 42 12.11 1.60 -1.34
CA HIS A 42 11.44 2.71 -0.68
C HIS A 42 10.60 3.50 -1.67
N ILE A 43 9.30 3.57 -1.45
CA ILE A 43 8.38 4.29 -2.33
C ILE A 43 7.58 5.27 -1.48
N ASP A 44 7.69 6.55 -1.80
CA ASP A 44 6.91 7.60 -1.19
C ASP A 44 6.18 8.37 -2.29
N ILE A 45 4.87 8.17 -2.36
CA ILE A 45 3.95 8.88 -3.27
C ILE A 45 2.93 9.71 -2.48
N SER A 46 3.21 9.98 -1.20
CA SER A 46 2.26 10.61 -0.30
C SER A 46 1.86 12.02 -0.76
N ARG A 47 0.68 12.47 -0.36
CA ARG A 47 0.20 13.84 -0.66
C ARG A 47 0.17 14.09 -2.17
N ASN A 48 -0.61 13.26 -2.86
CA ASN A 48 -0.88 13.32 -4.30
C ASN A 48 -2.38 13.04 -4.55
N ASN A 49 -2.76 12.86 -5.82
CA ASN A 49 -4.12 12.58 -6.25
C ASN A 49 -4.27 11.18 -6.88
N PHE A 50 -3.42 10.23 -6.49
CA PHE A 50 -3.53 8.83 -6.97
C PHE A 50 -4.85 8.22 -6.50
N ASN A 51 -5.47 7.39 -7.34
CA ASN A 51 -6.81 6.87 -7.11
C ASN A 51 -6.95 5.39 -7.52
N LYS A 52 -8.18 4.86 -7.42
CA LYS A 52 -8.50 3.43 -7.58
C LYS A 52 -7.81 2.57 -6.51
N SER A 53 -7.46 1.35 -6.85
CA SER A 53 -6.88 0.39 -5.92
C SER A 53 -5.40 0.65 -5.69
N ALA A 54 -4.99 0.77 -4.43
CA ALA A 54 -3.60 0.67 -4.03
C ALA A 54 -3.09 -0.77 -4.22
N ASN A 55 -2.03 -0.96 -5.01
CA ASN A 55 -1.41 -2.26 -5.22
C ASN A 55 -0.07 -2.36 -4.48
N ILE A 56 -0.12 -2.54 -3.16
CA ILE A 56 1.08 -2.58 -2.29
C ILE A 56 2.04 -3.75 -2.59
N LEU A 57 1.62 -4.72 -3.40
CA LEU A 57 2.41 -5.90 -3.77
C LEU A 57 3.02 -5.82 -5.17
N ALA A 58 2.83 -4.71 -5.87
CA ALA A 58 3.41 -4.52 -7.20
C ALA A 58 4.95 -4.44 -7.16
N PHE A 59 5.55 -4.37 -5.98
CA PHE A 59 6.93 -4.00 -5.75
C PHE A 59 7.69 -5.15 -5.06
N PRO A 60 8.32 -6.07 -5.82
CA PRO A 60 8.89 -7.30 -5.28
C PRO A 60 9.97 -7.12 -4.20
N ALA A 61 10.65 -5.98 -4.19
CA ALA A 61 11.75 -5.69 -3.27
C ALA A 61 11.41 -4.58 -2.26
N ALA A 62 10.16 -4.11 -2.24
CA ALA A 62 9.77 -3.01 -1.37
C ALA A 62 9.80 -3.44 0.10
N HIS A 63 10.31 -2.54 0.93
CA HIS A 63 10.29 -2.65 2.38
C HIS A 63 9.40 -1.57 2.99
N HIS A 64 9.36 -0.38 2.39
CA HIS A 64 8.60 0.77 2.89
C HIS A 64 7.77 1.40 1.77
N LEU A 65 6.47 1.53 2.01
CA LEU A 65 5.52 2.21 1.15
C LEU A 65 4.81 3.31 1.92
N ASN A 66 4.92 4.55 1.46
CA ASN A 66 4.14 5.68 1.96
C ASN A 66 3.19 6.17 0.87
N PHE A 67 1.94 5.70 0.94
CA PHE A 67 0.86 5.98 0.00
C PHE A 67 -0.21 6.89 0.64
N SER A 68 0.11 7.49 1.79
CA SER A 68 -0.81 8.33 2.56
C SER A 68 -1.24 9.59 1.81
N HIS A 69 -2.37 10.20 2.23
CA HIS A 69 -2.87 11.44 1.65
C HIS A 69 -3.03 11.35 0.11
N ASN A 70 -3.81 10.38 -0.33
CA ASN A 70 -4.19 10.18 -1.73
C ASN A 70 -5.71 9.93 -1.82
N ASN A 71 -6.19 9.50 -2.99
CA ASN A 71 -7.59 9.21 -3.27
C ASN A 71 -7.81 7.71 -3.55
N PHE A 72 -7.00 6.80 -2.99
CA PHE A 72 -7.20 5.36 -3.17
C PHE A 72 -8.54 4.93 -2.57
N ASP A 73 -9.34 4.16 -3.31
CA ASP A 73 -10.69 3.72 -2.91
C ASP A 73 -10.73 2.26 -2.41
N SER A 74 -9.65 1.53 -2.64
CA SER A 74 -9.52 0.12 -2.32
C SER A 74 -8.04 -0.29 -2.25
N ILE A 75 -7.79 -1.50 -1.74
CA ILE A 75 -6.52 -2.20 -1.74
C ILE A 75 -6.71 -3.43 -2.62
N LYS A 76 -5.81 -3.60 -3.60
CA LYS A 76 -5.86 -4.74 -4.50
C LYS A 76 -5.51 -6.02 -3.74
N LEU A 77 -6.48 -6.93 -3.69
CA LEU A 77 -6.33 -8.21 -2.99
C LEU A 77 -5.31 -9.13 -3.68
N PHE A 78 -4.68 -9.97 -2.86
CA PHE A 78 -3.57 -10.82 -3.22
C PHE A 78 -3.93 -11.90 -4.25
N ARG A 79 -2.90 -12.36 -4.97
CA ARG A 79 -2.76 -13.77 -5.35
C ARG A 79 -1.70 -14.35 -4.42
N LYS A 80 -1.94 -15.52 -3.80
CA LYS A 80 -0.97 -16.17 -2.91
C LYS A 80 0.43 -16.20 -3.57
N PHE A 81 1.49 -16.05 -2.76
CA PHE A 81 2.90 -16.21 -3.16
C PHE A 81 3.55 -15.06 -3.95
N SER A 82 3.18 -13.79 -3.71
CA SER A 82 3.93 -12.66 -4.29
C SER A 82 5.31 -12.52 -3.62
N PRO A 83 6.42 -12.42 -4.36
CA PRO A 83 7.73 -12.14 -3.77
C PRO A 83 7.76 -10.86 -2.90
N ALA A 84 6.89 -9.90 -3.19
CA ALA A 84 6.74 -8.68 -2.40
C ALA A 84 6.29 -8.95 -0.95
N SER A 85 5.58 -10.06 -0.68
CA SER A 85 5.05 -10.35 0.66
C SER A 85 6.10 -10.81 1.68
N GLU A 86 7.32 -11.10 1.25
CA GLU A 86 8.38 -11.55 2.16
C GLU A 86 9.19 -10.40 2.76
N GLY A 87 9.32 -9.28 2.03
CA GLY A 87 10.18 -8.16 2.42
C GLY A 87 9.46 -6.92 2.95
N LEU A 88 8.14 -6.80 2.74
CA LEU A 88 7.41 -5.58 3.04
C LEU A 88 7.23 -5.39 4.56
N ARG A 89 7.70 -4.26 5.11
CA ARG A 89 7.73 -4.01 6.57
C ARG A 89 6.79 -2.90 7.00
N VAL A 90 6.75 -1.81 6.25
CA VAL A 90 6.01 -0.60 6.62
C VAL A 90 5.11 -0.18 5.46
N VAL A 91 3.82 -0.04 5.74
CA VAL A 91 2.83 0.45 4.79
C VAL A 91 1.99 1.52 5.46
N ASP A 92 2.02 2.72 4.89
CA ASP A 92 1.12 3.81 5.25
C ASP A 92 0.14 4.07 4.11
N LEU A 93 -1.13 3.76 4.36
CA LEU A 93 -2.28 4.02 3.49
C LEU A 93 -3.27 4.98 4.16
N SER A 94 -2.84 5.69 5.20
CA SER A 94 -3.70 6.61 5.93
C SER A 94 -4.17 7.78 5.06
N ASN A 95 -5.27 8.43 5.45
CA ASN A 95 -5.79 9.60 4.75
C ASN A 95 -6.07 9.30 3.27
N ASN A 96 -6.88 8.27 3.03
CA ASN A 96 -7.34 7.86 1.69
C ASN A 96 -8.88 7.73 1.69
N GLN A 97 -9.44 7.10 0.65
CA GLN A 97 -10.87 6.88 0.50
C GLN A 97 -11.22 5.38 0.56
N ILE A 98 -10.36 4.56 1.17
CA ILE A 98 -10.47 3.10 1.13
C ILE A 98 -11.76 2.65 1.79
N LYS A 99 -12.62 2.00 1.00
CA LYS A 99 -13.93 1.48 1.43
C LYS A 99 -14.00 -0.01 1.22
N GLN A 100 -13.49 -0.77 2.18
CA GLN A 100 -13.51 -2.22 2.19
C GLN A 100 -13.79 -2.75 3.60
N ASP A 101 -14.23 -4.00 3.65
CA ASP A 101 -14.29 -4.72 4.91
C ASP A 101 -12.88 -5.10 5.36
N ILE A 102 -12.56 -4.86 6.63
CA ILE A 102 -11.24 -5.15 7.18
C ILE A 102 -10.86 -6.63 7.05
N SER A 103 -11.82 -7.56 7.10
CA SER A 103 -11.55 -8.99 6.87
C SER A 103 -10.98 -9.25 5.48
N GLN A 104 -11.40 -8.49 4.47
CA GLN A 104 -10.84 -8.60 3.11
C GLN A 104 -9.39 -8.13 3.08
N ILE A 105 -9.09 -7.00 3.75
CA ILE A 105 -7.73 -6.45 3.82
C ILE A 105 -6.77 -7.44 4.49
N PHE A 106 -7.22 -8.03 5.60
CA PHE A 106 -6.42 -8.95 6.40
C PHE A 106 -6.38 -10.38 5.87
N SER A 107 -7.25 -10.76 4.94
CA SER A 107 -7.31 -12.12 4.37
C SER A 107 -6.01 -12.58 3.72
N ALA A 108 -5.15 -11.65 3.30
CA ALA A 108 -3.88 -11.99 2.66
C ALA A 108 -2.74 -11.01 2.97
N ILE A 109 -2.88 -10.19 4.01
CA ILE A 109 -1.85 -9.23 4.44
C ILE A 109 -0.46 -9.90 4.62
N PRO A 110 0.66 -9.25 4.26
CA PRO A 110 1.98 -9.85 4.39
C PRO A 110 2.35 -10.07 5.86
N LEU A 111 2.75 -11.29 6.21
CA LEU A 111 3.16 -11.65 7.59
C LEU A 111 4.48 -10.99 8.01
N SER A 112 5.23 -10.43 7.05
CA SER A 112 6.44 -9.65 7.27
C SER A 112 6.16 -8.22 7.73
N LEU A 113 4.90 -7.75 7.63
CA LEU A 113 4.54 -6.40 8.07
C LEU A 113 4.76 -6.21 9.56
N VAL A 114 5.27 -5.03 9.85
CA VAL A 114 5.69 -4.56 11.15
C VAL A 114 4.82 -3.36 11.52
N GLU A 115 4.62 -2.45 10.57
CA GLU A 115 3.70 -1.33 10.72
C GLU A 115 2.72 -1.24 9.54
N LEU A 116 1.44 -1.12 9.89
CA LEU A 116 0.37 -0.80 8.95
C LEU A 116 -0.46 0.37 9.48
N SER A 117 -0.55 1.44 8.70
CA SER A 117 -1.50 2.52 8.94
C SER A 117 -2.61 2.52 7.88
N LEU A 118 -3.83 2.41 8.36
CA LEU A 118 -5.09 2.52 7.61
C LEU A 118 -5.97 3.64 8.17
N ALA A 119 -5.42 4.48 9.05
CA ALA A 119 -6.13 5.58 9.70
C ALA A 119 -6.79 6.52 8.69
N ASP A 120 -7.88 7.19 9.08
CA ASP A 120 -8.56 8.19 8.24
C ASP A 120 -8.97 7.63 6.87
N ASN A 121 -9.77 6.55 6.88
CA ASN A 121 -10.34 5.91 5.69
C ASN A 121 -11.85 5.65 5.90
N LYS A 122 -12.46 4.80 5.07
CA LYS A 122 -13.87 4.42 5.13
C LYS A 122 -14.04 2.91 5.35
N ILE A 123 -13.07 2.29 6.04
CA ILE A 123 -13.03 0.85 6.29
C ILE A 123 -14.15 0.47 7.27
N THR A 124 -14.76 -0.69 7.04
CA THR A 124 -15.87 -1.22 7.82
C THR A 124 -15.55 -2.62 8.36
N GLY A 125 -16.43 -3.13 9.23
CA GLY A 125 -16.37 -4.50 9.71
C GLY A 125 -15.76 -4.61 11.10
N ASN A 126 -15.57 -5.86 11.54
CA ASN A 126 -14.95 -6.20 12.81
C ASN A 126 -13.52 -6.65 12.59
N LEU A 127 -12.65 -6.34 13.54
CA LEU A 127 -11.29 -6.85 13.55
C LEU A 127 -11.32 -8.40 13.47
N PRO A 128 -10.65 -9.02 12.49
CA PRO A 128 -10.69 -10.47 12.34
C PRO A 128 -9.97 -11.16 13.49
N GLU A 129 -10.49 -12.31 13.92
CA GLU A 129 -9.87 -13.15 14.96
C GLU A 129 -8.45 -13.63 14.60
N THR A 130 -8.05 -13.52 13.33
CA THR A 130 -6.71 -13.86 12.84
C THR A 130 -5.66 -12.78 13.13
N LEU A 131 -6.05 -11.58 13.58
CA LEU A 131 -5.11 -10.51 13.96
C LEU A 131 -3.94 -10.94 14.87
N PRO A 132 -4.16 -11.76 15.92
CA PRO A 132 -3.09 -12.24 16.80
C PRO A 132 -2.03 -13.09 16.09
N THR A 133 -2.31 -13.60 14.88
CA THR A 133 -1.37 -14.44 14.10
C THR A 133 -0.39 -13.63 13.25
N LEU A 134 -0.52 -12.30 13.21
CA LEU A 134 0.40 -11.39 12.53
C LEU A 134 1.64 -11.11 13.39
N GLY A 135 2.43 -12.17 13.64
CA GLY A 135 3.47 -12.20 14.68
C GLY A 135 4.61 -11.17 14.56
N SER A 136 4.78 -10.52 13.41
CA SER A 136 5.77 -9.43 13.24
C SER A 136 5.19 -8.03 13.48
N MET A 137 3.87 -7.89 13.51
CA MET A 137 3.20 -6.59 13.53
C MET A 137 3.21 -6.00 14.94
N TRP A 138 3.85 -4.84 15.09
CA TRP A 138 3.92 -4.12 16.38
C TRP A 138 3.01 -2.88 16.39
N ARG A 139 2.65 -2.37 15.20
CA ARG A 139 1.82 -1.17 15.06
C ARG A 139 0.76 -1.35 13.99
N LEU A 140 -0.49 -1.20 14.42
CA LEU A 140 -1.67 -1.13 13.57
C LEU A 140 -2.45 0.13 13.93
N ALA A 141 -2.57 1.04 12.97
CA ALA A 141 -3.37 2.26 13.11
C ALA A 141 -4.61 2.13 12.21
N ILE A 142 -5.80 2.23 12.80
CA ILE A 142 -7.11 2.06 12.14
C ILE A 142 -8.13 3.09 12.64
N GLU A 143 -7.69 4.06 13.43
CA GLU A 143 -8.50 5.16 13.93
C GLU A 143 -9.19 5.93 12.79
N ASN A 144 -10.30 6.59 13.10
CA ASN A 144 -11.09 7.36 12.15
C ASN A 144 -11.52 6.54 10.91
N ASN A 145 -12.05 5.34 11.17
CA ASN A 145 -12.74 4.49 10.19
C ASN A 145 -14.17 4.19 10.66
N ASN A 146 -14.97 3.54 9.81
CA ASN A 146 -16.35 3.12 10.12
C ASN A 146 -16.37 1.70 10.70
N MET A 147 -15.45 1.43 11.61
CA MET A 147 -15.30 0.12 12.26
C MET A 147 -16.48 -0.14 13.18
N ASN A 148 -16.89 -1.41 13.23
CA ASN A 148 -17.82 -1.88 14.24
C ASN A 148 -17.04 -2.17 15.53
N GLY A 149 -17.68 -1.95 16.68
CA GLY A 149 -17.10 -2.12 18.01
C GLY A 149 -16.86 -3.57 18.40
#